data_AF-I2A9Q2-F1
#
_entry.id   AF-I2A9Q2-F1
#
_cell.length_a   1.000
_cell.length_b   1.000
_cell.length_c   1.000
_cell.angle_alpha   90.00
_cell.angle_beta   90.00
_cell.angle_gamma   90.00
#
_symmetry.space_group_name_H-M   'P 1'
#
loop_
_entity.id
_entity.type
_entity.pdbx_description
1 polymer ?
#
loop_
_entity_poly.entity_id
_entity_poly.type
_entity_poly.pdbx_seq_one_letter_code
_entity_poly.pdbx_strand_id
1 'polypeptide(L)'
;MIVVLFDPRRPSLVPIEAIEHLAGEVQYTEEMPVAVPWSLSAARPVHSGADAPVLLSSDPDHPAVTARLAAGARLISAPETPRGERLVDAVAMMDKLRTAGPWESEQTHDSLRRFLLEETYELLDAVGSGNADALRDELGDVLLQVLFHARIAEEAPQSAFTIDDVAGALMRKLGNRVPGVLAGQSISLEEQLAQWEERKASEKPRKSVMDDVHTGQPALALAQKVIQRAGKAGVPADLIPDEITSIRVSADVDAESALRTAVLDFVDTVRGAERAIATARRGGDVPDEFDVAPLGEVSEKEWREHWPTGDSAPKEAATDAVADEA
;
A
#
# COMPACT_ATOMS: atom_id res chain seq x y z
N MET A 1 -8.06 -30.22 37.45
CA MET A 1 -8.34 -28.77 37.45
C MET A 1 -8.00 -28.22 36.09
N ILE A 2 -8.82 -27.32 35.56
CA ILE A 2 -8.65 -26.71 34.24
C ILE A 2 -8.62 -25.20 34.42
N VAL A 3 -7.74 -24.54 33.67
CA VAL A 3 -7.76 -23.09 33.48
C VAL A 3 -8.15 -22.83 32.04
N VAL A 4 -9.21 -22.05 31.84
CA VAL A 4 -9.63 -21.57 30.52
C VAL A 4 -9.28 -20.10 30.42
N LEU A 5 -8.32 -19.78 29.54
CA LEU A 5 -7.95 -18.40 29.23
C LEU A 5 -8.76 -17.89 28.04
N PHE A 6 -9.48 -16.80 28.29
CA PHE A 6 -10.25 -16.07 27.29
C PHE A 6 -9.42 -14.94 26.70
N ASP A 7 -9.64 -14.66 25.42
CA ASP A 7 -9.13 -13.44 24.82
C ASP A 7 -9.87 -12.24 25.44
N PRO A 8 -9.18 -11.32 26.14
CA PRO A 8 -9.81 -10.13 26.73
C PRO A 8 -10.50 -9.24 25.69
N ARG A 9 -10.08 -9.29 24.41
CA ARG A 9 -10.68 -8.53 23.31
C ARG A 9 -11.92 -9.23 22.74
N ARG A 10 -12.00 -10.55 22.89
CA ARG A 10 -13.09 -11.38 22.36
C ARG A 10 -13.56 -12.38 23.42
N PRO A 11 -14.16 -11.89 24.53
CA PRO A 11 -14.55 -12.72 25.66
C PRO A 11 -15.66 -13.73 25.33
N SER A 12 -16.31 -13.60 24.17
CA SER A 12 -17.27 -14.56 23.63
C SER A 12 -16.64 -15.68 22.80
N LEU A 13 -15.34 -15.60 22.47
CA LEU A 13 -14.62 -16.69 21.82
C LEU A 13 -14.21 -17.73 22.87
N VAL A 14 -15.00 -18.79 22.94
CA VAL A 14 -14.73 -19.96 23.76
C VAL A 14 -13.93 -20.96 22.93
N PRO A 15 -12.74 -21.41 23.38
CA PRO A 15 -12.05 -22.52 22.73
C PRO A 15 -12.95 -23.75 22.69
N ILE A 16 -13.06 -24.43 21.54
CA ILE A 16 -13.97 -25.58 21.40
C ILE A 16 -13.69 -26.65 22.47
N GLU A 17 -12.42 -26.87 22.80
CA GLU A 17 -11.99 -27.80 23.86
C GLU A 17 -12.53 -27.43 25.25
N ALA A 18 -12.88 -26.17 25.50
CA ALA A 18 -13.42 -25.73 26.79
C ALA A 18 -14.91 -26.05 26.94
N ILE A 19 -15.67 -26.23 25.85
CA ILE A 19 -17.15 -26.29 25.87
C ILE A 19 -17.67 -27.38 26.83
N GLU A 20 -17.10 -28.58 26.77
CA GLU A 20 -17.52 -29.72 27.63
C GLU A 20 -17.22 -29.48 29.11
N HIS A 21 -16.30 -28.56 29.43
CA HIS A 21 -15.89 -28.25 30.79
C HIS A 21 -16.70 -27.10 31.41
N LEU A 22 -17.35 -26.27 30.59
CA LEU A 22 -18.11 -25.09 31.06
C LEU A 22 -19.52 -25.41 31.57
N ALA A 23 -20.00 -26.65 31.41
CA ALA A 23 -21.33 -27.07 31.87
C ALA A 23 -21.43 -27.33 33.39
N GLY A 24 -20.29 -27.45 34.08
CA GLY A 24 -20.20 -27.76 35.50
C GLY A 24 -19.96 -26.55 36.40
N GLU A 25 -19.43 -26.78 37.60
CA GLU A 25 -19.01 -25.69 38.48
C GLU A 25 -17.79 -24.95 37.91
N VAL A 26 -17.91 -23.63 37.85
CA VAL A 26 -16.89 -22.76 37.26
C VAL A 26 -16.58 -21.61 38.21
N GLN A 27 -15.31 -21.29 38.37
CA GLN A 27 -14.88 -20.04 38.98
C GLN A 27 -14.40 -19.06 37.92
N TYR A 28 -14.58 -17.76 38.17
CA TYR A 28 -14.07 -16.70 37.30
C TYR A 28 -13.37 -15.62 38.12
N THR A 29 -12.35 -15.02 37.53
CA THR A 29 -11.58 -13.88 38.07
C THR A 29 -12.28 -12.55 37.76
N GLU A 30 -11.93 -11.50 38.49
CA GLU A 30 -12.66 -10.22 38.54
C GLU A 30 -12.63 -9.43 37.23
N GLU A 31 -11.63 -9.64 36.37
CA GLU A 31 -11.50 -8.99 35.07
C GLU A 31 -12.46 -9.55 34.01
N MET A 32 -13.11 -10.68 34.30
CA MET A 32 -14.01 -11.33 33.36
C MET A 32 -15.24 -10.46 33.06
N PRO A 33 -15.55 -10.17 31.77
CA PRO A 33 -16.74 -9.41 31.41
C PRO A 33 -18.01 -10.07 31.93
N VAL A 34 -18.87 -9.30 32.61
CA VAL A 34 -20.07 -9.78 33.34
C VAL A 34 -20.98 -10.69 32.50
N ALA A 35 -21.06 -10.48 31.19
CA ALA A 35 -21.85 -11.30 30.28
C ALA A 35 -21.41 -12.78 30.24
N VAL A 36 -20.12 -13.07 30.44
CA VAL A 36 -19.57 -14.44 30.40
C VAL A 36 -20.05 -15.28 31.59
N PRO A 37 -19.81 -14.91 32.87
CA PRO A 37 -20.27 -15.72 33.99
C PRO A 37 -21.79 -15.77 34.09
N TRP A 38 -22.53 -14.74 33.64
CA TRP A 38 -23.99 -14.77 33.62
C TRP A 38 -24.58 -15.76 32.61
N SER A 39 -23.80 -16.16 31.61
CA SER A 39 -24.21 -17.16 30.62
C SER A 39 -23.96 -18.61 31.09
N LEU A 40 -23.33 -18.79 32.25
CA LEU A 40 -22.96 -20.09 32.81
C LEU A 40 -23.86 -20.42 34.00
N SER A 41 -24.37 -21.65 34.04
CA SER A 41 -25.37 -22.09 35.03
C SER A 41 -24.83 -22.16 36.47
N ALA A 42 -23.52 -22.36 36.65
CA ALA A 42 -22.88 -22.56 37.95
C ALA A 42 -21.54 -21.81 38.07
N ALA A 43 -21.49 -20.57 37.56
CA ALA A 43 -20.33 -19.69 37.71
C ALA A 43 -20.34 -18.91 39.03
N ARG A 44 -19.18 -18.81 39.69
CA ARG A 44 -18.98 -18.00 40.91
C ARG A 44 -17.64 -17.27 40.90
N PRO A 45 -17.50 -16.13 41.60
CA PRO A 45 -16.21 -15.45 41.70
C PRO A 45 -15.14 -16.33 42.35
N VAL A 46 -13.88 -16.13 41.96
CA VAL A 46 -12.72 -16.89 42.47
C VAL A 46 -12.54 -16.76 43.99
N HIS A 47 -12.97 -15.65 44.57
CA HIS A 47 -12.94 -15.41 46.01
C HIS A 47 -14.14 -16.02 46.77
N SER A 48 -15.03 -16.76 46.09
CA SER A 48 -16.23 -17.34 46.68
C SER A 48 -16.21 -18.87 46.70
N GLY A 49 -16.40 -19.44 47.89
CA GLY A 49 -16.55 -20.89 48.09
C GLY A 49 -15.25 -21.69 47.91
N ALA A 50 -15.39 -23.00 47.77
CA ALA A 50 -14.29 -23.90 47.48
C ALA A 50 -13.88 -23.84 46.00
N ASP A 51 -12.65 -24.26 45.71
CA ASP A 51 -12.11 -24.34 44.36
C ASP A 51 -13.00 -25.17 43.43
N ALA A 52 -13.47 -24.55 42.34
CA ALA A 52 -14.21 -25.21 41.28
C ALA A 52 -13.27 -25.94 40.31
N PRO A 53 -13.70 -27.05 39.65
CA PRO A 53 -12.90 -27.80 38.68
C PRO A 53 -12.32 -26.97 37.54
N VAL A 54 -12.97 -25.86 37.19
CA VAL A 54 -12.61 -24.94 36.11
C VAL A 54 -12.42 -23.51 36.66
N LEU A 55 -11.34 -22.84 36.25
CA LEU A 55 -11.13 -21.40 36.42
C LEU A 55 -11.20 -20.72 35.04
N LEU A 56 -11.98 -19.66 34.92
CA LEU A 56 -11.98 -18.75 33.78
C LEU A 56 -11.21 -17.49 34.14
N SER A 57 -10.38 -17.01 33.23
CA SER A 57 -9.68 -15.75 33.36
C SER A 57 -9.33 -15.21 31.98
N SER A 58 -9.19 -13.89 31.84
CA SER A 58 -8.57 -13.28 30.65
C SER A 58 -7.17 -12.72 30.94
N ASP A 59 -6.73 -12.82 32.19
CA ASP A 59 -5.39 -12.43 32.64
C ASP A 59 -4.53 -13.69 32.91
N PRO A 60 -3.59 -14.02 32.01
CA PRO A 60 -2.69 -15.16 32.22
C PRO A 60 -1.82 -15.02 33.48
N ASP A 61 -1.59 -13.79 33.96
CA ASP A 61 -0.72 -13.49 35.10
C ASP A 61 -1.49 -13.39 36.43
N HIS A 62 -2.81 -13.61 36.42
CA HIS A 62 -3.63 -13.54 37.62
C HIS A 62 -3.15 -14.54 38.69
N PRO A 63 -3.09 -14.17 39.99
CA PRO A 63 -2.58 -15.05 41.06
C PRO A 63 -3.27 -16.42 41.15
N ALA A 64 -4.58 -16.48 40.90
CA ALA A 64 -5.33 -17.75 40.90
C ALA A 64 -5.03 -18.62 39.68
N VAL A 65 -4.73 -18.01 38.53
CA VAL A 65 -4.33 -18.71 37.30
C VAL A 65 -2.96 -19.34 37.51
N THR A 66 -1.98 -18.51 37.90
CA THR A 66 -0.61 -18.95 38.14
C THR A 66 -0.54 -20.05 39.21
N ALA A 67 -1.29 -19.92 40.31
CA ALA A 67 -1.36 -20.94 41.36
C ALA A 67 -1.93 -22.28 40.84
N ARG A 68 -3.01 -22.26 40.05
CA ARG A 68 -3.60 -23.49 39.49
C ARG A 68 -2.72 -24.15 38.44
N LEU A 69 -2.08 -23.37 37.58
CA LEU A 69 -1.12 -23.88 36.61
C LEU A 69 0.10 -24.50 37.31
N ALA A 70 0.63 -23.86 38.35
CA ALA A 70 1.70 -24.41 39.18
C ALA A 70 1.31 -25.71 39.89
N ALA A 71 0.02 -25.87 40.25
CA ALA A 71 -0.54 -27.10 40.80
C ALA A 71 -0.85 -28.19 39.74
N GLY A 72 -0.52 -27.96 38.46
CA GLY A 72 -0.69 -28.92 37.38
C GLY A 72 -2.04 -28.89 36.68
N ALA A 73 -2.77 -27.76 36.75
CA ALA A 73 -4.00 -27.60 35.97
C ALA A 73 -3.72 -27.61 34.46
N ARG A 74 -4.63 -28.21 33.68
CA ARG A 74 -4.57 -28.14 32.21
C ARG A 74 -4.98 -26.74 31.75
N LEU A 75 -4.15 -26.12 30.91
CA LEU A 75 -4.48 -24.86 30.24
C LEU A 75 -5.27 -25.14 28.94
N ILE A 76 -6.37 -24.43 28.76
CA ILE A 76 -7.10 -24.32 27.49
C ILE A 76 -7.18 -22.82 27.19
N SER A 77 -6.67 -22.38 26.05
CA SER A 77 -6.72 -20.97 25.65
C SER A 77 -7.21 -20.83 24.22
N ALA A 78 -7.72 -19.65 23.88
CA ALA A 78 -7.88 -19.29 22.47
C ALA A 78 -6.49 -19.33 21.79
N PRO A 79 -6.43 -19.57 20.46
CA PRO A 79 -5.20 -19.39 19.70
C PRO A 79 -4.63 -17.99 19.95
N GLU A 80 -3.31 -17.85 19.94
CA GLU A 80 -2.66 -16.54 20.04
C GLU A 80 -3.27 -15.56 19.04
N THR A 81 -3.48 -14.33 19.49
CA THR A 81 -3.98 -13.26 18.63
C THR A 81 -3.11 -13.13 17.38
N PRO A 82 -3.68 -13.20 16.17
CA PRO A 82 -2.90 -13.07 14.95
C PRO A 82 -2.14 -11.75 14.91
N ARG A 83 -0.89 -11.81 14.44
CA ARG A 83 -0.11 -10.59 14.18
C ARG A 83 -0.87 -9.71 13.18
N GLY A 84 -0.96 -8.41 13.49
CA GLY A 84 -1.67 -7.44 12.66
C GLY A 84 -3.13 -7.21 13.04
N GLU A 85 -3.68 -7.84 14.09
CA GLU A 85 -5.08 -7.62 14.49
C GLU A 85 -5.41 -6.14 14.80
N ARG A 86 -4.43 -5.35 15.28
CA ARG A 86 -4.59 -3.91 15.51
C ARG A 86 -4.88 -3.11 14.24
N LEU A 87 -4.54 -3.63 13.06
CA LEU A 87 -4.94 -3.02 11.80
C LEU A 87 -6.46 -3.05 11.62
N VAL A 88 -7.13 -4.11 12.07
CA VAL A 88 -8.59 -4.23 12.02
C VAL A 88 -9.24 -3.21 12.96
N ASP A 89 -8.68 -2.99 14.16
CA ASP A 89 -9.13 -1.92 15.06
C ASP A 89 -8.99 -0.54 14.39
N ALA A 90 -7.86 -0.29 13.73
CA ALA A 90 -7.59 0.98 13.04
C ALA A 90 -8.58 1.22 11.89
N VAL A 91 -8.93 0.19 11.12
CA VAL A 91 -9.97 0.26 10.08
C VAL A 91 -11.31 0.66 10.67
N ALA A 92 -11.75 0.00 11.76
CA ALA A 92 -13.01 0.33 12.43
C ALA A 92 -13.00 1.75 13.03
N MET A 93 -11.86 2.17 13.58
CA MET A 93 -11.68 3.53 14.10
C MET A 93 -11.78 4.56 12.98
N MET A 94 -11.13 4.32 11.83
CA MET A 94 -11.22 5.19 10.66
C MET A 94 -12.64 5.29 10.14
N ASP A 95 -13.40 4.19 10.05
CA ASP A 95 -14.81 4.24 9.63
C ASP A 95 -15.65 5.14 10.56
N LYS A 96 -15.43 5.01 11.88
CA LYS A 96 -16.10 5.85 12.87
C LYS A 96 -15.71 7.32 12.72
N LEU A 97 -14.42 7.61 12.55
CA LEU A 97 -13.92 8.97 12.34
C LEU A 97 -14.48 9.56 11.05
N ARG A 98 -14.44 8.83 9.93
CA ARG A 98 -15.02 9.28 8.65
C ARG A 98 -16.51 9.60 8.78
N THR A 99 -17.25 8.80 9.54
CA THR A 99 -18.71 8.94 9.67
C THR A 99 -19.13 10.05 10.63
N ALA A 100 -18.43 10.23 11.74
CA ALA A 100 -18.84 11.12 12.84
C ALA A 100 -17.93 12.33 13.05
N GLY A 101 -16.72 12.31 12.48
CA GLY A 101 -15.70 13.34 12.63
C GLY A 101 -15.95 14.53 11.71
N PRO A 102 -15.90 15.77 12.22
CA PRO A 102 -16.18 16.96 11.41
C PRO A 102 -15.09 17.23 10.37
N TRP A 103 -13.84 16.93 10.68
CA TRP A 103 -12.73 17.13 9.73
C TRP A 103 -12.59 15.94 8.79
N GLU A 104 -12.71 14.73 9.31
CA GLU A 104 -12.50 13.48 8.59
C GLU A 104 -13.57 13.24 7.52
N SER A 105 -14.80 13.68 7.76
CA SER A 105 -15.91 13.59 6.79
C SER A 105 -15.75 14.54 5.60
N GLU A 106 -15.03 15.66 5.77
CA GLU A 106 -14.79 16.64 4.71
C GLU A 106 -13.58 16.30 3.83
N GLN A 107 -12.74 15.33 4.24
CA GLN A 107 -11.55 14.98 3.48
C GLN A 107 -11.87 14.32 2.12
N THR A 108 -11.02 14.61 1.15
CA THR A 108 -11.04 14.05 -0.19
C THR A 108 -9.66 13.51 -0.53
N HIS A 109 -9.54 12.71 -1.59
CA HIS A 109 -8.22 12.27 -2.04
C HIS A 109 -7.29 13.44 -2.33
N ASP A 110 -7.80 14.54 -2.90
CA ASP A 110 -7.00 15.71 -3.25
C ASP A 110 -6.57 16.52 -2.03
N SER A 111 -7.46 16.73 -1.05
CA SER A 111 -7.11 17.47 0.17
C SER A 111 -6.04 16.74 1.00
N LEU A 112 -5.98 15.41 0.90
CA LEU A 112 -5.02 14.58 1.64
C LEU A 112 -3.64 14.49 1.01
N ARG A 113 -3.47 14.85 -0.28
CA ARG A 113 -2.20 14.73 -1.00
C ARG A 113 -1.03 15.42 -0.31
N ARG A 114 -1.28 16.60 0.28
CA ARG A 114 -0.25 17.36 0.98
C ARG A 114 0.27 16.59 2.18
N PHE A 115 -0.64 16.11 3.03
CA PHE A 115 -0.28 15.36 4.23
C PHE A 115 0.49 14.10 3.88
N LEU A 116 0.03 13.30 2.90
CA LEU A 116 0.76 12.12 2.45
C LEU A 116 2.21 12.43 2.02
N LEU A 117 2.46 13.57 1.39
CA LEU A 117 3.81 13.98 1.01
C LEU A 117 4.64 14.37 2.23
N GLU A 118 4.06 15.13 3.17
CA GLU A 118 4.68 15.50 4.45
C GLU A 118 5.08 14.22 5.23
N GLU A 119 4.14 13.30 5.48
CA GLU A 119 4.41 12.04 6.20
C GLU A 119 5.48 11.17 5.51
N THR A 120 5.54 11.23 4.17
CA THR A 120 6.57 10.49 3.42
C THR A 120 7.97 11.06 3.71
N TYR A 121 8.12 12.38 3.82
CA TYR A 121 9.41 12.99 4.13
C TYR A 121 9.77 12.81 5.61
N GLU A 122 8.81 12.91 6.53
CA GLU A 122 9.03 12.67 7.95
C GLU A 122 9.47 11.20 8.18
N LEU A 123 8.85 10.24 7.49
CA LEU A 123 9.30 8.85 7.47
C LEU A 123 10.74 8.70 6.97
N LEU A 124 11.13 9.39 5.90
CA LEU A 124 12.50 9.35 5.37
C LEU A 124 13.51 9.91 6.38
N ASP A 125 13.17 11.01 7.06
CA ASP A 125 14.00 11.61 8.11
C ASP A 125 14.13 10.66 9.31
N ALA A 126 13.04 10.01 9.71
CA ALA A 126 13.04 9.00 10.78
C ALA A 126 13.95 7.80 10.44
N VAL A 127 13.87 7.29 9.20
CA VAL A 127 14.80 6.25 8.70
C VAL A 127 16.25 6.71 8.77
N GLY A 128 16.54 7.94 8.33
CA GLY A 128 17.89 8.51 8.35
C GLY A 128 18.45 8.71 9.76
N SER A 129 17.59 9.03 10.73
CA SER A 129 17.97 9.24 12.13
C SER A 129 18.30 7.94 12.89
N GLY A 130 17.77 6.80 12.45
CA GLY A 130 17.87 5.52 13.15
C GLY A 130 17.05 5.43 14.44
N ASN A 131 16.18 6.40 14.72
CA ASN A 131 15.29 6.37 15.88
C ASN A 131 14.09 5.45 15.61
N ALA A 132 14.05 4.31 16.30
CA ALA A 132 13.01 3.30 16.11
C ALA A 132 11.61 3.75 16.57
N ASP A 133 11.52 4.61 17.58
CA ASP A 133 10.22 5.13 18.03
C ASP A 133 9.66 6.12 17.01
N ALA A 134 10.47 7.07 16.55
CA ALA A 134 10.07 7.99 15.47
C ALA A 134 9.67 7.19 14.22
N LEU A 135 10.49 6.21 13.80
CA LEU A 135 10.16 5.37 12.65
C LEU A 135 8.81 4.65 12.80
N ARG A 136 8.48 4.17 14.00
CA ARG A 136 7.18 3.52 14.26
C ARG A 136 6.03 4.52 14.11
N ASP A 137 6.21 5.72 14.64
CA ASP A 137 5.18 6.76 14.64
C ASP A 137 4.91 7.23 13.20
N GLU A 138 5.95 7.55 12.42
CA GLU A 138 5.82 7.95 11.00
C GLU A 138 5.24 6.85 10.10
N LEU A 139 5.59 5.58 10.36
CA LEU A 139 4.95 4.44 9.68
C LEU A 139 3.46 4.36 10.00
N GLY A 140 3.06 4.78 11.21
CA GLY A 140 1.68 4.92 11.63
C GLY A 140 0.94 6.00 10.84
N ASP A 141 1.57 7.15 10.61
CA ASP A 141 0.96 8.25 9.88
C ASP A 141 0.83 7.96 8.37
N VAL A 142 1.82 7.30 7.77
CA VAL A 142 1.68 6.77 6.40
C VAL A 142 0.57 5.72 6.31
N LEU A 143 0.43 4.85 7.31
CA LEU A 143 -0.68 3.89 7.38
C LEU A 143 -2.04 4.60 7.53
N LEU A 144 -2.13 5.66 8.32
CA LEU A 144 -3.32 6.49 8.46
C LEU A 144 -3.76 7.05 7.11
N GLN A 145 -2.83 7.53 6.28
CA GLN A 145 -3.14 8.00 4.92
C GLN A 145 -3.74 6.86 4.06
N VAL A 146 -3.18 5.64 4.12
CA VAL A 146 -3.73 4.48 3.40
C VAL A 146 -5.17 4.18 3.83
N LEU A 147 -5.44 4.22 5.14
CA LEU A 147 -6.79 3.99 5.69
C LEU A 147 -7.79 5.06 5.25
N PHE A 148 -7.38 6.34 5.27
CA PHE A 148 -8.21 7.44 4.77
C PHE A 148 -8.58 7.27 3.29
N HIS A 149 -7.59 7.03 2.44
CA HIS A 149 -7.82 6.86 1.00
C HIS A 149 -8.70 5.64 0.72
N ALA A 150 -8.47 4.52 1.40
CA ALA A 150 -9.33 3.35 1.26
C ALA A 150 -10.77 3.66 1.68
N ARG A 151 -10.98 4.30 2.84
CA ARG A 151 -12.32 4.58 3.34
C ARG A 151 -13.08 5.61 2.52
N ILE A 152 -12.40 6.61 1.95
CA ILE A 152 -13.01 7.56 0.98
C ILE A 152 -13.41 6.82 -0.30
N ALA A 153 -12.60 5.88 -0.77
CA ALA A 153 -12.88 5.13 -1.99
C ALA A 153 -14.13 4.25 -1.89
N GLU A 154 -14.50 3.80 -0.69
CA GLU A 154 -15.75 3.06 -0.43
C GLU A 154 -17.01 3.89 -0.76
N GLU A 155 -16.92 5.21 -0.72
CA GLU A 155 -18.02 6.14 -1.01
C GLU A 155 -18.13 6.48 -2.51
N ALA A 156 -17.19 6.01 -3.33
CA ALA A 156 -17.16 6.35 -4.75
C ALA A 156 -18.40 5.79 -5.48
N PRO A 157 -19.05 6.59 -6.35
CA PRO A 157 -20.22 6.12 -7.11
C PRO A 157 -19.87 5.05 -8.14
N GLN A 158 -18.60 4.96 -8.55
CA GLN A 158 -18.10 4.01 -9.53
C GLN A 158 -16.75 3.46 -9.06
N SER A 159 -16.54 2.16 -9.26
CA SER A 159 -15.28 1.48 -8.90
C SER A 159 -14.88 1.65 -7.43
N ALA A 160 -15.87 1.68 -6.52
CA ALA A 160 -15.62 1.68 -5.09
C ALA A 160 -14.80 0.45 -4.67
N PHE A 161 -13.93 0.64 -3.69
CA PHE A 161 -13.12 -0.42 -3.12
C PHE A 161 -12.85 -0.14 -1.64
N THR A 162 -12.55 -1.20 -0.91
CA THR A 162 -12.29 -1.19 0.54
C THR A 162 -10.81 -1.35 0.85
N ILE A 163 -10.44 -1.22 2.13
CA ILE A 163 -9.09 -1.58 2.59
C ILE A 163 -8.73 -3.06 2.31
N ASP A 164 -9.71 -3.96 2.33
CA ASP A 164 -9.50 -5.38 2.02
C ASP A 164 -9.17 -5.58 0.54
N ASP A 165 -9.76 -4.78 -0.36
CA ASP A 165 -9.42 -4.80 -1.78
C ASP A 165 -7.99 -4.30 -2.03
N VAL A 166 -7.55 -3.27 -1.28
CA VAL A 166 -6.17 -2.76 -1.30
C VAL A 166 -5.19 -3.85 -0.84
N ALA A 167 -5.47 -4.49 0.30
CA ALA A 167 -4.67 -5.60 0.81
C ALA A 167 -4.65 -6.79 -0.16
N GLY A 168 -5.80 -7.13 -0.74
CA GLY A 168 -5.93 -8.18 -1.76
C GLY A 168 -5.13 -7.88 -3.02
N ALA A 169 -5.13 -6.62 -3.48
CA ALA A 169 -4.33 -6.19 -4.62
C ALA A 169 -2.82 -6.31 -4.33
N LEU A 170 -2.38 -5.91 -3.13
CA LEU A 170 -1.00 -6.09 -2.69
C LEU A 170 -0.62 -7.58 -2.63
N MET A 171 -1.46 -8.43 -2.03
CA MET A 171 -1.21 -9.87 -1.93
C MET A 171 -1.09 -10.53 -3.31
N ARG A 172 -2.01 -10.23 -4.25
CA ARG A 172 -1.92 -10.74 -5.63
C ARG A 172 -0.63 -10.31 -6.30
N LYS A 173 -0.22 -9.05 -6.14
CA LYS A 173 1.03 -8.50 -6.70
C LYS A 173 2.27 -9.18 -6.13
N LEU A 174 2.33 -9.37 -4.81
CA LEU A 174 3.45 -10.08 -4.16
C LEU A 174 3.46 -11.57 -4.56
N GLY A 175 2.31 -12.23 -4.54
CA GLY A 175 2.13 -13.62 -4.99
C GLY A 175 2.62 -13.83 -6.42
N ASN A 176 2.29 -12.89 -7.30
CA ASN A 176 2.73 -12.94 -8.69
C ASN A 176 4.21 -12.68 -8.83
N ARG A 177 4.83 -11.76 -8.08
CA ARG A 177 6.22 -11.33 -8.31
C ARG A 177 7.28 -12.24 -7.70
N VAL A 178 6.98 -12.94 -6.61
CA VAL A 178 7.96 -13.76 -5.88
C VAL A 178 7.47 -15.18 -5.57
N PRO A 179 6.92 -15.94 -6.53
CA PRO A 179 6.40 -17.28 -6.21
C PRO A 179 7.50 -18.25 -5.78
N GLY A 180 8.74 -18.09 -6.24
CA GLY A 180 9.85 -18.93 -5.82
C GLY A 180 10.15 -18.78 -4.33
N VAL A 181 10.17 -17.54 -3.83
CA VAL A 181 10.33 -17.25 -2.39
C VAL A 181 9.15 -17.82 -1.59
N LEU A 182 7.92 -17.61 -2.08
CA LEU A 182 6.72 -18.14 -1.41
C LEU A 182 6.63 -19.67 -1.44
N ALA A 183 7.22 -20.32 -2.44
CA ALA A 183 7.34 -21.77 -2.55
C ALA A 183 8.56 -22.34 -1.80
N GLY A 184 9.33 -21.51 -1.09
CA GLY A 184 10.51 -21.93 -0.33
C GLY A 184 11.70 -22.35 -1.21
N GLN A 185 11.76 -21.90 -2.47
CA GLN A 185 12.88 -22.17 -3.35
C GLN A 185 14.10 -21.35 -2.92
N SER A 186 15.28 -21.96 -2.98
CA SER A 186 16.54 -21.24 -2.84
C SER A 186 16.91 -20.63 -4.19
N ILE A 187 16.76 -19.32 -4.31
CA ILE A 187 17.15 -18.52 -5.49
C ILE A 187 18.17 -17.47 -5.07
N SER A 188 19.08 -17.09 -5.96
CA SER A 188 20.02 -16.00 -5.69
C SER A 188 19.30 -14.63 -5.72
N LEU A 189 19.92 -13.61 -5.10
CA LEU A 189 19.41 -12.24 -5.13
C LEU A 189 19.26 -11.71 -6.56
N GLU A 190 20.24 -12.01 -7.43
CA GLU A 190 20.24 -11.56 -8.83
C GLU A 190 19.08 -12.18 -9.61
N GLU A 191 18.87 -13.49 -9.47
CA GLU A 191 17.74 -14.20 -10.08
C GLU A 191 16.40 -13.69 -9.55
N GLN A 192 16.30 -13.40 -8.24
CA GLN A 192 15.10 -12.84 -7.65
C GLN A 192 14.77 -11.45 -8.22
N LEU A 193 15.78 -10.59 -8.37
CA LEU A 193 15.60 -9.26 -8.95
C LEU A 193 15.23 -9.33 -10.43
N ALA A 194 15.84 -10.25 -11.19
CA ALA A 194 15.50 -10.48 -12.60
C ALA A 194 14.05 -10.95 -12.76
N GLN A 195 13.63 -11.96 -11.98
CA GLN A 195 12.24 -12.45 -11.98
C GLN A 195 11.25 -11.35 -11.56
N TRP A 196 11.61 -10.54 -10.56
CA TRP A 196 10.77 -9.43 -10.11
C TRP A 196 10.51 -8.43 -11.24
N GLU A 197 11.55 -8.00 -11.94
CA GLU A 197 11.43 -7.03 -13.02
C GLU A 197 10.73 -7.63 -14.26
N GLU A 198 10.99 -8.90 -14.61
CA GLU A 198 10.30 -9.61 -15.69
C GLU A 198 8.79 -9.67 -15.44
N ARG A 199 8.38 -10.11 -14.24
CA ARG A 199 6.97 -10.28 -13.91
C ARG A 199 6.24 -8.94 -13.80
N LYS A 200 6.89 -7.93 -13.24
CA LYS A 200 6.41 -6.55 -13.23
C LYS A 200 6.27 -5.97 -14.65
N ALA A 201 7.10 -6.41 -15.61
CA ALA A 201 6.94 -6.04 -17.01
C ALA A 201 5.70 -6.69 -17.64
N SER A 202 5.39 -7.96 -17.30
CA SER A 202 4.24 -8.71 -17.83
C SER A 202 2.86 -8.34 -17.25
N GLU A 203 2.80 -7.64 -16.10
CA GLU A 203 1.55 -7.35 -15.38
C GLU A 203 0.59 -6.40 -16.12
N LYS A 204 1.09 -5.53 -17.00
CA LYS A 204 0.27 -4.62 -17.80
C LYS A 204 0.78 -4.53 -19.24
N PRO A 205 -0.07 -4.74 -20.26
CA PRO A 205 0.28 -4.36 -21.62
C PRO A 205 0.46 -2.83 -21.65
N ARG A 206 1.67 -2.37 -21.97
CA ARG A 206 1.97 -0.96 -22.14
C ARG A 206 1.93 -0.62 -23.62
N LYS A 207 1.29 0.51 -23.95
CA LYS A 207 1.32 1.05 -25.31
C LYS A 207 2.61 1.86 -25.53
N SER A 208 3.08 2.52 -24.47
CA SER A 208 4.30 3.32 -24.44
C SER A 208 5.28 2.82 -23.38
N VAL A 209 6.58 2.95 -23.67
CA VAL A 209 7.66 2.70 -22.68
C VAL A 209 7.59 3.68 -21.50
N MET A 210 6.89 4.80 -21.67
CA MET A 210 6.65 5.84 -20.66
C MET A 210 5.32 5.67 -19.91
N ASP A 211 4.55 4.60 -20.17
CA ASP A 211 3.36 4.28 -19.37
C ASP A 211 3.74 3.94 -17.92
N ASP A 212 2.85 4.27 -16.98
CA ASP A 212 3.04 4.15 -15.53
C ASP A 212 4.23 4.95 -14.94
N VAL A 213 4.78 5.94 -15.66
CA VAL A 213 5.72 6.90 -15.05
C VAL A 213 4.93 7.87 -14.17
N HIS A 214 5.20 7.84 -12.85
CA HIS A 214 4.52 8.71 -11.89
C HIS A 214 5.06 10.14 -12.00
N THR A 215 4.29 11.04 -12.62
CA THR A 215 4.71 12.42 -12.85
C THR A 215 4.68 13.30 -11.60
N GLY A 216 4.11 12.83 -10.49
CA GLY A 216 4.04 13.57 -9.22
C GLY A 216 5.33 13.54 -8.38
N GLN A 217 6.31 12.67 -8.71
CA GLN A 217 7.57 12.59 -7.97
C GLN A 217 8.48 13.81 -8.25
N PRO A 218 9.47 14.13 -7.39
CA PRO A 218 10.43 15.20 -7.62
C PRO A 218 11.12 15.10 -8.98
N ALA A 219 11.46 16.24 -9.58
CA ALA A 219 11.89 16.31 -10.98
C ALA A 219 13.15 15.48 -11.25
N LEU A 220 14.09 15.44 -10.29
CA LEU A 220 15.30 14.60 -10.40
C LEU A 220 14.97 13.10 -10.44
N ALA A 221 14.08 12.64 -9.56
CA ALA A 221 13.63 11.25 -9.55
C ALA A 221 12.86 10.91 -10.82
N LEU A 222 12.04 11.85 -11.33
CA LEU A 222 11.34 11.75 -12.60
C LEU A 222 12.30 11.63 -13.77
N ALA A 223 13.29 12.52 -13.89
CA ALA A 223 14.32 12.48 -14.91
C ALA A 223 15.06 11.15 -14.92
N GLN A 224 15.55 10.72 -13.75
CA GLN A 224 16.25 9.43 -13.62
C GLN A 224 15.38 8.26 -14.08
N LYS A 225 14.09 8.27 -13.73
CA LYS A 225 13.18 7.19 -14.11
C LYS A 225 12.91 7.16 -15.62
N VAL A 226 12.69 8.33 -16.21
CA VAL A 226 12.43 8.50 -17.64
C VAL A 226 13.65 8.12 -18.46
N ILE A 227 14.85 8.58 -18.08
CA ILE A 227 16.11 8.20 -18.74
C ILE A 227 16.33 6.68 -18.66
N GLN A 228 16.10 6.07 -17.49
CA GLN A 228 16.19 4.61 -17.34
C GLN A 228 15.23 3.87 -18.29
N ARG A 229 13.99 4.36 -18.46
CA ARG A 229 13.00 3.75 -19.37
C ARG A 229 13.40 3.92 -20.83
N ALA A 230 13.82 5.11 -21.22
CA ALA A 230 14.30 5.41 -22.57
C ALA A 230 15.48 4.51 -22.96
N GLY A 231 16.49 4.40 -22.07
CA GLY A 231 17.65 3.53 -22.30
C GLY A 231 17.27 2.05 -22.41
N LYS A 232 16.37 1.55 -21.56
CA LYS A 232 15.85 0.17 -21.67
C LYS A 232 15.07 -0.09 -22.96
N ALA A 233 14.44 0.94 -23.51
CA ALA A 233 13.71 0.88 -24.78
C ALA A 233 14.60 1.04 -26.02
N GLY A 234 15.91 1.21 -25.85
CA GLY A 234 16.85 1.39 -26.94
C GLY A 234 16.83 2.79 -27.57
N VAL A 235 16.26 3.80 -26.90
CA VAL A 235 16.36 5.20 -27.35
C VAL A 235 17.84 5.60 -27.35
N PRO A 236 18.40 6.05 -28.48
CA PRO A 236 19.79 6.48 -28.54
C PRO A 236 20.10 7.61 -27.56
N ALA A 237 21.27 7.54 -26.90
CA ALA A 237 21.63 8.48 -25.84
C ALA A 237 21.71 9.94 -26.33
N ASP A 238 22.06 10.16 -27.61
CA ASP A 238 22.11 11.48 -28.23
C ASP A 238 20.73 12.10 -28.52
N LEU A 239 19.65 11.31 -28.45
CA LEU A 239 18.28 11.81 -28.55
C LEU A 239 17.71 12.23 -27.18
N ILE A 240 18.43 11.95 -26.08
CA ILE A 240 18.06 12.37 -24.73
C ILE A 240 18.55 13.83 -24.54
N PRO A 241 17.65 14.79 -24.27
CA PRO A 241 18.03 16.19 -24.16
C PRO A 241 19.01 16.47 -23.02
N ASP A 242 19.94 17.40 -23.23
CA ASP A 242 20.91 17.82 -22.21
C ASP A 242 20.20 18.42 -20.98
N GLU A 243 19.05 19.06 -21.18
CA GLU A 243 18.24 19.70 -20.15
C GLU A 243 17.75 18.72 -19.06
N ILE A 244 17.65 17.43 -19.39
CA ILE A 244 17.23 16.39 -18.44
C ILE A 244 18.40 15.56 -17.88
N THR A 245 19.60 15.73 -18.44
CA THR A 245 20.83 15.05 -17.98
C THR A 245 21.79 15.96 -17.22
N SER A 246 21.66 17.28 -17.39
CA SER A 246 22.51 18.30 -16.78
C SER A 246 21.66 19.41 -16.15
N ILE A 247 21.67 19.48 -14.82
CA ILE A 247 20.89 20.47 -14.06
C ILE A 247 21.81 21.58 -13.55
N ARG A 248 21.40 22.84 -13.77
CA ARG A 248 22.03 24.01 -13.17
C ARG A 248 21.12 24.61 -12.10
N VAL A 249 21.63 24.75 -10.89
CA VAL A 249 20.95 25.41 -9.78
C VAL A 249 21.52 26.82 -9.60
N SER A 250 20.66 27.83 -9.61
CA SER A 250 21.01 29.24 -9.39
C SER A 250 19.83 29.98 -8.76
N ALA A 251 20.09 31.11 -8.10
CA ALA A 251 19.04 31.89 -7.42
C ALA A 251 17.93 32.40 -8.36
N ASP A 252 18.23 32.59 -9.65
CA ASP A 252 17.32 33.20 -10.63
C ASP A 252 16.47 32.16 -11.40
N VAL A 253 16.63 30.86 -11.12
CA VAL A 253 15.97 29.78 -11.87
C VAL A 253 15.31 28.81 -10.91
N ASP A 254 14.02 28.55 -11.14
CA ASP A 254 13.33 27.42 -10.54
C ASP A 254 13.76 26.12 -11.24
N ALA A 255 14.85 25.52 -10.75
CA ALA A 255 15.43 24.32 -11.34
C ALA A 255 14.51 23.09 -11.27
N GLU A 256 13.65 23.00 -10.25
CA GLU A 256 12.70 21.89 -10.08
C GLU A 256 11.61 21.97 -11.17
N SER A 257 10.99 23.15 -11.33
CA SER A 257 9.97 23.35 -12.36
C SER A 257 10.56 23.25 -13.76
N ALA A 258 11.75 23.83 -14.00
CA ALA A 258 12.42 23.76 -15.30
C ALA A 258 12.75 22.31 -15.70
N LEU A 259 13.34 21.52 -14.80
CA LEU A 259 13.65 20.12 -15.06
C LEU A 259 12.36 19.31 -15.27
N ARG A 260 11.33 19.53 -14.44
CA ARG A 260 10.05 18.83 -14.58
C ARG A 260 9.45 19.04 -15.96
N THR A 261 9.38 20.28 -16.41
CA THR A 261 8.87 20.62 -17.74
C THR A 261 9.67 19.90 -18.83
N ALA A 262 11.01 20.00 -18.81
CA ALA A 262 11.86 19.35 -19.79
C ALA A 262 11.68 17.81 -19.82
N VAL A 263 11.49 17.18 -18.66
CA VAL A 263 11.25 15.73 -18.57
C VAL A 263 9.88 15.34 -19.13
N LEU A 264 8.83 16.13 -18.87
CA LEU A 264 7.49 15.88 -19.43
C LEU A 264 7.47 16.08 -20.95
N ASP A 265 8.13 17.13 -21.45
CA ASP A 265 8.28 17.35 -22.90
C ASP A 265 9.02 16.20 -23.57
N PHE A 266 10.05 15.65 -22.93
CA PHE A 266 10.75 14.47 -23.42
C PHE A 266 9.88 13.21 -23.39
N VAL A 267 9.05 13.01 -22.35
CA VAL A 267 8.07 11.92 -22.31
C VAL A 267 7.10 12.00 -23.48
N ASP A 268 6.59 13.19 -23.78
CA ASP A 268 5.65 13.40 -24.89
C ASP A 268 6.34 13.23 -26.26
N THR A 269 7.61 13.63 -26.37
CA THR A 269 8.46 13.37 -27.53
C THR A 269 8.60 11.87 -27.80
N VAL A 270 8.93 11.07 -26.77
CA VAL A 270 9.03 9.61 -26.90
C VAL A 270 7.69 9.01 -27.31
N ARG A 271 6.59 9.40 -26.68
CA ARG A 271 5.24 8.95 -27.06
C ARG A 271 4.86 9.33 -28.49
N GLY A 272 5.31 10.50 -28.95
CA GLY A 272 5.15 10.95 -30.34
C GLY A 272 5.88 10.02 -31.32
N ALA A 273 7.15 9.74 -31.06
CA ALA A 273 7.96 8.83 -31.88
C ALA A 273 7.41 7.40 -31.88
N GLU A 274 6.99 6.88 -30.72
CA GLU A 274 6.34 5.55 -30.63
C GLU A 274 5.07 5.47 -31.47
N ARG A 275 4.21 6.49 -31.43
CA ARG A 275 3.02 6.56 -32.29
C ARG A 275 3.40 6.56 -33.76
N ALA A 276 4.39 7.35 -34.16
CA ALA A 276 4.85 7.39 -35.56
C ALA A 276 5.41 6.02 -36.03
N ILE A 277 6.17 5.33 -35.18
CA ILE A 277 6.67 3.97 -35.44
C ILE A 277 5.51 2.98 -35.56
N ALA A 278 4.53 3.03 -34.66
CA ALA A 278 3.35 2.18 -34.70
C ALA A 278 2.60 2.34 -36.04
N THR A 279 2.35 3.59 -36.44
CA THR A 279 1.69 3.91 -37.71
C THR A 279 2.49 3.40 -38.91
N ALA A 280 3.82 3.56 -38.90
CA ALA A 280 4.70 3.09 -39.98
C ALA A 280 4.73 1.55 -40.09
N ARG A 281 4.79 0.84 -38.95
CA ARG A 281 4.77 -0.63 -38.89
C ARG A 281 3.44 -1.24 -39.33
N ARG A 282 2.33 -0.56 -39.05
CA ARG A 282 0.98 -1.05 -39.35
C ARG A 282 0.67 -1.05 -40.85
N GLY A 283 1.13 -0.03 -41.59
CA GLY A 283 0.61 0.23 -42.94
C GLY A 283 -0.87 0.66 -42.90
N GLY A 284 -1.38 1.25 -43.99
CA GLY A 284 -2.65 2.03 -44.01
C GLY A 284 -3.98 1.30 -43.77
N ASP A 285 -4.00 0.07 -43.24
CA ASP A 285 -5.19 -0.80 -43.24
C ASP A 285 -5.96 -0.92 -41.90
N VAL A 286 -5.51 -0.34 -40.77
CA VAL A 286 -6.26 -0.38 -39.48
C VAL A 286 -6.34 1.00 -38.81
N PRO A 287 -7.54 1.49 -38.42
CA PRO A 287 -7.70 2.77 -37.69
C PRO A 287 -7.11 2.74 -36.27
N ASP A 288 -6.57 3.88 -35.81
CA ASP A 288 -5.86 4.03 -34.51
C ASP A 288 -6.67 3.63 -33.28
N GLU A 289 -7.99 3.80 -33.32
CA GLU A 289 -8.89 3.50 -32.20
C GLU A 289 -8.98 2.01 -31.85
N PHE A 290 -8.56 1.12 -32.77
CA PHE A 290 -8.69 -0.34 -32.60
C PHE A 290 -7.36 -1.05 -32.32
N ASP A 291 -6.25 -0.31 -32.21
CA ASP A 291 -4.95 -0.92 -31.96
C ASP A 291 -4.60 -0.92 -30.47
N VAL A 292 -4.54 -2.14 -29.95
CA VAL A 292 -4.16 -2.49 -28.58
C VAL A 292 -2.85 -3.30 -28.55
N ALA A 293 -2.21 -3.51 -29.71
CA ALA A 293 -0.97 -4.27 -29.78
C ALA A 293 0.19 -3.45 -29.16
N PRO A 294 1.01 -4.06 -28.29
CA PRO A 294 2.24 -3.43 -27.82
C PRO A 294 3.17 -3.12 -28.99
N LEU A 295 3.91 -2.03 -28.90
CA LEU A 295 4.85 -1.60 -29.95
C LEU A 295 5.92 -2.65 -30.26
N GLY A 296 6.25 -3.52 -29.29
CA GLY A 296 7.33 -4.51 -29.41
C GLY A 296 8.72 -3.87 -29.27
N GLU A 297 9.77 -4.60 -29.63
CA GLU A 297 11.14 -4.05 -29.66
C GLU A 297 11.26 -3.02 -30.78
N VAL A 298 11.88 -1.88 -30.49
CA VAL A 298 12.15 -0.79 -31.45
C VAL A 298 13.65 -0.70 -31.69
N SER A 299 14.06 -0.73 -32.96
CA SER A 299 15.47 -0.58 -33.31
C SER A 299 15.93 0.88 -33.22
N GLU A 300 17.23 1.09 -33.00
CA GLU A 300 17.83 2.43 -33.05
C GLU A 300 17.50 3.17 -34.37
N LYS A 301 17.48 2.44 -35.49
CA LYS A 301 17.17 3.01 -36.80
C LYS A 301 15.75 3.58 -36.83
N GLU A 302 14.77 2.84 -36.32
CA GLU A 302 13.37 3.29 -36.27
C GLU A 302 13.20 4.48 -35.33
N TRP A 303 13.87 4.47 -34.17
CA TRP A 303 13.90 5.63 -33.29
C TRP A 303 14.38 6.87 -34.04
N ARG A 304 15.49 6.77 -34.79
CA ARG A 304 16.05 7.89 -35.55
C ARG A 304 15.17 8.34 -36.73
N GLU A 305 14.58 7.41 -37.47
CA GLU A 305 13.71 7.72 -38.62
C GLU A 305 12.42 8.45 -38.20
N HIS A 306 11.92 8.18 -36.99
CA HIS A 306 10.64 8.70 -36.50
C HIS A 306 10.77 9.70 -35.34
N TRP A 307 12.00 10.10 -34.97
CA TRP A 307 12.22 11.14 -33.98
C TRP A 307 11.80 12.51 -34.53
N PRO A 308 11.08 13.35 -33.77
CA PRO A 308 10.73 14.68 -34.23
C PRO A 308 12.00 15.50 -34.50
N THR A 309 12.11 16.00 -35.73
CA THR A 309 13.13 17.00 -36.07
C THR A 309 12.69 18.35 -35.49
N GLY A 310 13.65 19.17 -35.07
CA GLY A 310 13.48 20.33 -34.15
C GLY A 310 12.44 21.41 -34.50
N ASP A 311 11.69 21.29 -35.59
CA ASP A 311 10.57 22.17 -35.97
C ASP A 311 9.17 21.59 -35.66
N SER A 312 9.08 20.37 -35.11
CA SER A 312 7.81 19.64 -34.92
C SER A 312 7.46 19.28 -33.47
N ALA A 313 8.05 19.96 -32.47
CA ALA A 313 7.52 19.91 -31.12
C ALA A 313 6.17 20.65 -31.08
N PRO A 314 5.08 20.04 -30.56
CA PRO A 314 3.77 20.68 -30.52
C PRO A 314 3.82 21.91 -29.60
N LYS A 315 3.92 23.11 -30.18
CA LYS A 315 3.56 24.37 -29.52
C LYS A 315 2.04 24.53 -29.55
N GLU A 316 1.32 23.89 -28.64
CA GLU A 316 -0.06 24.28 -28.35
C GLU A 316 -0.34 24.21 -26.85
N ALA A 317 -0.20 25.37 -26.19
CA ALA A 317 -1.07 25.74 -25.09
C ALA A 317 -1.67 27.10 -25.46
N ALA A 318 -2.95 27.06 -25.83
CA ALA A 318 -3.78 28.22 -26.08
C ALA A 318 -3.80 29.13 -24.83
N THR A 319 -3.30 30.34 -24.98
CA THR A 319 -3.64 31.46 -24.11
C THR A 319 -5.05 31.89 -24.45
N ASP A 320 -6.05 31.30 -23.81
CA ASP A 320 -7.36 31.93 -23.72
C ASP A 320 -7.34 32.93 -22.55
N ALA A 321 -7.38 34.19 -22.95
CA ALA A 321 -7.55 35.34 -22.10
C ALA A 321 -8.88 35.24 -21.35
N VAL A 322 -8.83 35.32 -20.03
CA VAL A 322 -9.98 35.83 -19.26
C VAL A 322 -9.68 37.30 -18.98
N ALA A 323 -10.40 38.13 -19.72
CA ALA A 323 -10.52 39.55 -19.44
C ALA A 323 -11.14 39.73 -18.06
N ASP A 324 -10.45 40.49 -17.22
CA ASP A 324 -10.96 40.99 -15.95
C ASP A 324 -11.79 42.26 -16.25
N GLU A 325 -13.11 42.15 -16.21
CA GLU A 325 -14.03 43.28 -16.08
C GLU A 325 -15.07 42.97 -14.99
N ALA A 326 -15.09 43.84 -13.97
CA ALA A 326 -16.04 44.05 -12.87
C ALA A 326 -15.91 43.20 -11.60
#